data_AF-W0RRM5-F1
#
_entry.id   AF-W0RRM5-F1
#
_cell.length_a   1.000
_cell.length_b   1.000
_cell.length_c   1.000
_cell.angle_alpha   90.00
_cell.angle_beta   90.00
_cell.angle_gamma   90.00
#
_symmetry.space_group_name_H-M   'P 1'
#
loop_
_entity.id
_entity.type
_entity.pdbx_description
1 polymer ?
#
loop_
_entity_poly.entity_id
_entity_poly.type
_entity_poly.pdbx_seq_one_letter_code
_entity_poly.pdbx_strand_id
1 'polypeptide(L)'
;MESSPAGLNRAWALFGVYGLFFGLTEGTEKALVADLVPRARRGTAFGWYNLAIGLAALPASLLFGFVWDRVGPPAAFTLGAFLALLAAIVLGFVRVDRR
;
A
#
# COMPACT_ATOMS: atom_id res chain seq x y z
N MET A 1 -3.96 -32.16 11.36
CA MET A 1 -4.88 -32.09 12.52
C MET A 1 -4.28 -31.05 13.44
N GLU A 2 -4.53 -29.76 13.24
CA GLU A 2 -5.79 -29.10 13.62
C GLU A 2 -6.03 -27.88 12.71
N SER A 3 -6.84 -28.02 11.65
CA SER A 3 -7.45 -26.85 11.01
C SER A 3 -8.57 -26.36 11.93
N SER A 4 -8.22 -25.77 13.06
CA SER A 4 -9.20 -25.19 13.97
C SER A 4 -9.98 -24.11 13.20
N PRO A 5 -11.32 -24.12 13.19
CA PRO A 5 -12.15 -23.12 12.51
C PRO A 5 -11.85 -21.67 12.95
N ALA A 6 -11.14 -21.51 14.09
CA ALA A 6 -10.61 -20.26 14.62
C ALA A 6 -9.40 -19.66 13.85
N GLY A 7 -8.81 -20.37 12.88
CA GLY A 7 -7.80 -19.79 11.99
C GLY A 7 -8.42 -19.10 10.78
N LEU A 8 -9.48 -19.70 10.24
CA LEU A 8 -10.16 -19.24 9.03
C LEU A 8 -10.92 -17.93 9.28
N ASN A 9 -11.62 -17.81 10.41
CA ASN A 9 -12.34 -16.58 10.78
C ASN A 9 -11.39 -15.39 10.98
N ARG A 10 -10.18 -15.61 11.53
CA ARG A 10 -9.15 -14.57 11.68
C ARG A 10 -8.61 -14.11 10.34
N ALA A 11 -8.34 -15.05 9.42
CA ALA A 11 -7.92 -14.71 8.07
C ALA A 11 -8.98 -13.87 7.33
N TRP A 12 -10.25 -14.26 7.40
CA TRP A 12 -11.35 -13.47 6.80
C TRP A 12 -11.50 -12.09 7.42
N ALA A 13 -11.38 -11.97 8.74
CA ALA A 13 -11.39 -10.67 9.41
C ALA A 13 -10.23 -9.78 8.93
N LEU A 14 -9.01 -10.33 8.82
CA LEU A 14 -7.85 -9.61 8.30
C LEU A 14 -8.03 -9.21 6.83
N PHE A 15 -8.58 -10.08 5.98
CA PHE A 15 -8.90 -9.75 4.60
C PHE A 15 -9.97 -8.67 4.49
N GLY A 16 -11.01 -8.70 5.33
CA GLY A 16 -12.03 -7.65 5.38
C GLY A 16 -11.43 -6.29 5.76
N VAL A 17 -10.59 -6.26 6.79
CA VAL A 17 -9.86 -5.04 7.19
C VAL A 17 -8.93 -4.56 6.08
N TYR A 18 -8.18 -5.46 5.45
CA TYR A 18 -7.29 -5.12 4.34
C TYR A 18 -8.06 -4.62 3.13
N GLY A 19 -9.19 -5.21 2.79
CA GLY A 19 -10.05 -4.76 1.69
C GLY A 19 -10.64 -3.38 1.95
N LEU A 20 -11.06 -3.10 3.18
CA LEU A 20 -11.49 -1.76 3.59
C LEU A 20 -10.35 -0.75 3.46
N PHE A 21 -9.17 -1.07 3.99
CA PHE A 21 -7.97 -0.25 3.86
C PHE A 21 -7.64 0.05 2.39
N PHE A 22 -7.54 -1.00 1.57
CA PHE A 22 -7.19 -0.89 0.17
C PHE A 22 -8.21 -0.08 -0.63
N GLY A 23 -9.51 -0.27 -0.38
CA GLY A 23 -10.57 0.52 -1.01
C GLY A 23 -10.53 1.99 -0.64
N LEU A 24 -10.16 2.31 0.61
CA LEU A 24 -10.00 3.69 1.07
C LEU A 24 -8.72 4.34 0.50
N THR A 25 -7.62 3.60 0.36
CA THR A 25 -6.35 4.16 -0.12
C THR A 25 -6.28 4.24 -1.64
N GLU A 26 -6.52 3.15 -2.35
CA GLU A 26 -6.31 3.08 -3.81
C GLU A 26 -7.21 4.08 -4.57
N GLY A 27 -8.47 4.21 -4.13
CA GLY A 27 -9.41 5.16 -4.72
C GLY A 27 -8.99 6.61 -4.49
N THR A 28 -8.60 6.95 -3.26
CA THR A 28 -8.17 8.31 -2.90
C THR A 28 -6.84 8.70 -3.55
N GLU A 29 -5.89 7.77 -3.65
CA GLU A 29 -4.61 7.98 -4.34
C GLU A 29 -4.82 8.30 -5.83
N LYS A 30 -5.66 7.52 -6.52
CA LYS A 30 -5.97 7.77 -7.93
C LYS A 30 -6.74 9.07 -8.15
N ALA A 31 -7.64 9.43 -7.23
CA ALA A 31 -8.34 10.72 -7.26
C ALA A 31 -7.35 11.89 -7.11
N LEU A 32 -6.42 11.79 -6.15
CA LEU A 32 -5.38 12.80 -5.95
C LEU A 32 -4.51 12.99 -7.20
N VAL A 33 -4.10 11.91 -7.87
CA VAL A 33 -3.36 11.99 -9.14
C VAL A 33 -4.19 12.70 -10.21
N ALA A 34 -5.49 12.43 -10.29
CA ALA A 34 -6.38 13.06 -11.28
C ALA A 34 -6.65 14.55 -11.02
N ASP A 35 -6.54 14.99 -9.77
CA ASP A 35 -6.70 16.38 -9.35
C ASP A 35 -5.42 17.21 -9.62
N LEU A 36 -4.24 16.59 -9.54
CA LEU A 36 -2.95 17.27 -9.76
C LEU A 36 -2.64 17.56 -11.24
N VAL A 37 -3.37 16.97 -12.19
CA VAL A 37 -3.09 17.10 -13.62
C VAL A 37 -4.31 17.50 -14.46
N PRO A 38 -4.13 18.31 -15.52
CA PRO A 38 -5.21 18.64 -16.45
C PRO A 38 -5.80 17.38 -17.11
N ARG A 39 -7.10 17.41 -17.43
CA ARG A 39 -7.83 16.26 -18.02
C ARG A 39 -7.12 15.63 -19.22
N ALA A 40 -6.53 16.45 -20.10
CA ALA A 40 -5.83 15.98 -21.30
C ALA A 40 -4.56 15.14 -21.02
N ARG A 41 -3.97 15.23 -19.81
CA ARG A 41 -2.73 14.52 -19.44
C ARG A 41 -2.94 13.40 -18.40
N ARG A 42 -4.19 13.11 -18.04
CA ARG A 42 -4.51 12.08 -17.03
C ARG A 42 -4.02 10.69 -17.41
N GLY A 43 -4.10 10.32 -18.69
CA GLY A 43 -3.58 9.03 -19.16
C GLY A 43 -2.09 8.86 -18.86
N THR A 44 -1.27 9.87 -19.16
CA THR A 44 0.16 9.87 -18.87
C THR A 44 0.46 9.90 -17.38
N ALA A 45 -0.30 10.68 -16.60
CA ALA A 45 -0.15 10.73 -15.14
C ALA A 45 -0.43 9.38 -14.49
N PHE A 46 -1.49 8.68 -14.90
CA PHE A 46 -1.76 7.31 -14.43
C PHE A 46 -0.71 6.31 -14.92
N GLY A 47 -0.15 6.51 -16.12
CA GLY A 47 0.99 5.72 -16.59
C GLY A 47 2.20 5.84 -15.66
N TRP A 48 2.60 7.06 -15.32
CA TRP A 48 3.69 7.32 -14.37
C TRP A 48 3.41 6.79 -12.97
N TYR A 49 2.18 6.97 -12.48
CA TYR A 49 1.73 6.45 -11.20
C TYR A 49 1.90 4.92 -11.10
N ASN A 50 1.38 4.18 -12.08
CA ASN A 50 1.49 2.72 -12.08
C ASN A 50 2.93 2.25 -12.31
N LEU A 51 3.71 2.96 -13.12
CA LEU A 51 5.13 2.67 -13.30
C LEU A 51 5.91 2.85 -12.00
N ALA A 52 5.64 3.93 -11.25
CA ALA A 52 6.26 4.16 -9.95
C ALA A 52 5.89 3.07 -8.94
N ILE A 53 4.62 2.66 -8.89
CA ILE A 53 4.17 1.53 -8.05
C ILE A 53 4.91 0.25 -8.44
N GLY A 54 4.93 -0.09 -9.72
CA GLY A 54 5.59 -1.31 -10.20
C GLY A 54 7.09 -1.33 -9.90
N LEU A 55 7.78 -0.22 -10.16
CA LEU A 55 9.21 -0.08 -9.86
C LEU A 55 9.50 -0.14 -8.36
N ALA A 56 8.62 0.38 -7.51
CA ALA A 56 8.76 0.29 -6.06
C ALA A 56 8.43 -1.12 -5.53
N ALA A 57 7.48 -1.81 -6.14
CA ALA A 57 7.03 -3.14 -5.71
C ALA A 57 8.14 -4.20 -5.85
N LEU A 58 8.98 -4.11 -6.88
CA LEU A 58 10.08 -5.06 -7.10
C LEU A 58 11.10 -5.09 -5.94
N PRO A 59 11.79 -3.99 -5.58
CA PRO A 59 12.71 -3.98 -4.46
C PRO A 59 11.99 -4.17 -3.12
N ALA A 60 10.74 -3.70 -2.98
CA ALA A 60 9.96 -3.92 -1.77
C ALA A 60 9.72 -5.41 -1.52
N SER A 61 9.39 -6.17 -2.57
CA SER A 61 9.14 -7.62 -2.47
C SER A 61 10.41 -8.39 -2.13
N LEU A 62 11.54 -8.03 -2.75
CA LEU A 62 12.85 -8.61 -2.43
C LEU A 62 13.27 -8.30 -0.99
N LEU A 63 13.11 -7.05 -0.55
CA LEU A 63 13.45 -6.64 0.81
C LEU A 63 12.56 -7.35 1.84
N PHE A 64 11.26 -7.44 1.58
CA PHE A 64 10.33 -8.12 2.46
C PHE A 64 10.68 -9.60 2.60
N GLY A 65 10.92 -10.31 1.49
CA GLY A 65 11.35 -11.71 1.49
C GLY A 65 12.69 -11.90 2.21
N PHE A 66 13.66 -11.03 1.94
CA PHE A 66 14.96 -11.09 2.61
C PHE A 66 14.86 -10.92 4.13
N VAL A 67 14.07 -9.95 4.61
CA VAL A 67 13.86 -9.73 6.04
C VAL A 67 13.10 -10.90 6.67
N TRP A 68 12.10 -11.42 5.95
CA TRP A 68 11.34 -12.59 6.37
C TRP A 68 12.24 -13.81 6.57
N ASP A 69 13.12 -14.10 5.61
CA ASP A 69 13.99 -15.28 5.65
C ASP A 69 15.11 -15.16 6.71
N ARG A 70 15.62 -13.95 6.95
CA ARG A 70 16.77 -13.73 7.86
C ARG A 70 16.39 -13.49 9.32
N VAL A 71 15.26 -12.83 9.57
CA VAL A 71 14.85 -12.37 10.92
C VAL A 71 13.52 -13.00 11.33
N GLY A 72 12.66 -13.29 10.36
CA GLY A 72 11.38 -13.96 10.56
C GLY A 72 10.17 -13.10 10.19
N PRO A 73 8.98 -13.72 10.18
CA PRO A 73 7.73 -13.07 9.78
C PRO A 73 7.39 -11.77 10.54
N PRO A 74 7.50 -11.72 11.90
CA PRO A 74 7.11 -10.51 12.64
C PRO A 74 7.91 -9.27 12.22
N ALA A 75 9.22 -9.42 11.99
CA ALA A 75 10.09 -8.32 11.61
C ALA A 75 9.72 -7.74 10.24
N ALA A 76 9.39 -8.59 9.26
CA ALA A 76 8.96 -8.16 7.93
C ALA A 76 7.65 -7.34 7.99
N PHE A 77 6.67 -7.78 8.79
CA PHE A 77 5.43 -7.03 9.00
C PHE A 77 5.65 -5.72 9.77
N THR A 78 6.52 -5.69 10.79
CA THR A 78 6.85 -4.45 11.51
C THR A 78 7.53 -3.44 10.61
N LEU A 79 8.43 -3.87 9.72
CA LEU A 79 9.05 -3.00 8.71
C LEU A 79 7.98 -2.39 7.79
N GLY A 80 7.05 -3.22 7.28
CA GLY A 80 5.93 -2.74 6.47
C GLY A 80 5.07 -1.71 7.20
N ALA A 81 4.75 -1.96 8.48
CA ALA A 81 3.98 -1.03 9.30
C ALA A 81 4.72 0.30 9.53
N PHE A 82 6.03 0.27 9.78
CA PHE A 82 6.87 1.47 9.91
C PHE A 82 6.88 2.29 8.61
N LEU A 83 7.08 1.64 7.46
CA LEU A 83 7.07 2.31 6.16
C LEU A 83 5.70 2.92 5.84
N ALA A 84 4.61 2.22 6.14
CA ALA A 84 3.25 2.74 5.97
C ALA A 84 2.99 3.97 6.84
N LEU A 85 3.42 3.95 8.10
CA LEU A 85 3.33 5.10 9.01
C LEU A 85 4.14 6.29 8.50
N LEU A 86 5.38 6.04 8.04
CA LEU A 86 6.23 7.08 7.48
C LEU A 86 5.59 7.72 6.24
N ALA A 87 5.03 6.91 5.34
CA ALA A 87 4.32 7.40 4.16
C ALA A 87 3.11 8.27 4.54
N ALA A 88 2.31 7.85 5.53
CA ALA A 88 1.17 8.62 6.03
C ALA A 88 1.60 9.97 6.60
N ILE A 89 2.71 10.02 7.36
CA ILE A 89 3.28 11.25 7.89
C ILE A 89 3.72 12.18 6.76
N VAL A 90 4.46 11.66 5.77
CA VAL A 90 4.92 12.42 4.61
C VAL A 90 3.74 13.00 3.83
N LEU A 91 2.71 12.19 3.59
CA LEU A 91 1.49 12.63 2.90
C LEU A 91 0.78 13.75 3.66
N GLY A 92 0.78 13.72 5.00
CA GLY A 92 0.25 14.80 5.84
C GLY A 92 0.92 16.16 5.64
N PHE A 93 2.16 16.19 5.14
CA PHE A 93 2.87 17.43 4.80
C PHE A 93 2.61 17.92 3.36
N VAL A 94 2.02 17.09 2.49
CA VAL A 94 1.72 17.47 1.11
C VAL A 94 0.53 18.43 1.11
N ARG A 95 0.80 19.71 0.85
CA ARG A 95 -0.25 20.71 0.61
C ARG A 95 -0.84 20.50 -0.77
N VAL A 96 -2.03 19.93 -0.82
CA VAL A 96 -2.81 19.83 -2.05
C VAL A 96 -3.51 21.17 -2.25
N ASP A 97 -2.90 22.06 -3.02
CA ASP A 97 -3.54 23.31 -3.45
C ASP A 97 -4.68 22.96 -4.41
N ARG A 98 -5.90 22.87 -3.88
CA ARG A 98 -7.12 22.71 -4.67
C ARG A 98 -7.41 24.03 -5.38
N ARG A 99 -6.95 24.16 -6.62
CA ARG A 99 -7.42 25.20 -7.55
C ARG A 99 -8.76 24.85 -8.16
#